data_AF-A0A2S7FE64-F1
#
_entry.id   AF-A0A2S7FE64-F1
#
_cell.length_a   1.000
_cell.length_b   1.000
_cell.length_c   1.000
_cell.angle_alpha   90.00
_cell.angle_beta   90.00
_cell.angle_gamma   90.00
#
_symmetry.space_group_name_H-M   'P 1'
#
loop_
_entity.id
_entity.type
_entity.pdbx_description
1 polymer ?
#
loop_
_entity_poly.entity_id
_entity_poly.type
_entity_poly.pdbx_seq_one_letter_code
_entity_poly.pdbx_strand_id
1 'polypeptide(L)'
;MLKLEKVSFLKTQLKRTLAFLGMCMVIGLAMTSNSAFAVSPSGRQITDKDFLSVSNGELKNKNGTTVSLRGVNAGAWLIQESWMCPVNGQDRAWANLDTINALKNRGFSDQQIQKLFDSYQDNWFTTTDLDNLEKMNINLVRVPFWYRNFMSDENGTWITGNDLDNNPGIKRLDWIIEECGKRGMYVILDCHGAPGGQSMDHCCGTLMKNELYDSTKNRQILADLWTKIASRYKGNPIVAAYDILNEPQNNGGYSGQNSWAPGSSTALEKTFSVYDEMYKVIRSVDKDHVITMEAIWDRNCLPDPKKYGWTNLMYQMHIYDTSKSGVDQRVEDLKYYKSNYGVASYAGEFNCDSYEEYAMNKFNEEGISWSTWAYKGSKQNSENGWFLYYNNLPAADSTSDSYDTILNKWGTQLNTRNFKTNTYLADLIKKHANDQIVSGKVYSILNKYSDKALDIDGFSKDNGANVQQWDYTGWENQAWKVESLSNGYYKITNINSGKVLDVADQSKENGGNIQQWDYTGAENQQWSITAVNGYYQIKNRYSGKVLDVAGPSKENGANIQQWDYTGGENQLFSLLSLN
;
A
#
# COMPACT_ATOMS: atom_id res chain seq x y z
N MET A 1 36.55 72.86 -6.43
CA MET A 1 37.45 73.80 -5.73
C MET A 1 37.66 73.29 -4.31
N LEU A 2 38.93 73.07 -3.95
CA LEU A 2 39.54 72.89 -2.60
C LEU A 2 39.03 71.72 -1.72
N LYS A 3 39.76 70.60 -1.60
CA LYS A 3 40.96 70.32 -0.73
C LYS A 3 40.54 70.12 0.75
N LEU A 4 41.03 69.17 1.55
CA LEU A 4 42.21 68.30 1.53
C LEU A 4 42.09 67.24 2.65
N GLU A 5 42.89 66.19 2.49
CA GLU A 5 43.10 65.00 3.33
C GLU A 5 43.64 65.29 4.75
N LYS A 6 43.55 64.28 5.65
CA LYS A 6 44.76 63.69 6.29
C LYS A 6 44.48 62.41 7.08
N VAL A 7 45.27 61.40 6.71
CA VAL A 7 45.45 60.08 7.36
C VAL A 7 46.83 60.04 8.03
N SER A 8 46.99 59.12 8.98
CA SER A 8 48.21 58.58 9.66
C SER A 8 48.27 58.97 11.16
N PHE A 9 48.55 58.05 12.10
CA PHE A 9 49.76 57.23 12.16
C PHE A 9 49.65 55.97 13.07
N LEU A 10 50.36 54.93 12.61
CA LEU A 10 50.78 53.59 13.07
C LEU A 10 50.84 53.12 14.57
N LYS A 11 50.51 51.81 14.72
CA LYS A 11 51.18 50.66 15.42
C LYS A 11 51.35 50.72 16.98
N THR A 12 51.11 49.67 17.78
CA THR A 12 51.76 48.33 17.73
C THR A 12 51.11 47.30 18.70
N GLN A 13 50.82 46.10 18.17
CA GLN A 13 50.80 44.74 18.75
C GLN A 13 49.92 44.31 19.96
N LEU A 14 49.05 43.32 19.71
CA LEU A 14 49.26 41.94 20.20
C LEU A 14 48.68 40.90 19.21
N LYS A 15 49.49 39.92 18.80
CA LYS A 15 49.07 38.72 18.04
C LYS A 15 48.87 37.57 19.04
N ARG A 16 47.76 36.82 18.94
CA ARG A 16 47.72 35.36 18.61
C ARG A 16 46.28 34.80 18.68
N THR A 17 46.02 33.95 17.69
CA THR A 17 44.80 33.37 17.08
C THR A 17 43.98 32.40 17.96
N LEU A 18 42.63 32.41 17.89
CA LEU A 18 41.78 31.36 17.23
C LEU A 18 40.25 31.55 17.45
N ALA A 19 39.53 31.54 16.31
CA ALA A 19 38.22 30.94 16.00
C ALA A 19 36.88 31.32 16.72
N PHE A 20 35.95 31.74 15.84
CA PHE A 20 34.51 31.40 15.71
C PHE A 20 33.40 31.99 16.63
N LEU A 21 32.38 32.53 15.92
CA LEU A 21 30.92 32.60 16.18
C LEU A 21 30.32 33.55 17.25
N GLY A 22 29.32 34.32 16.79
CA GLY A 22 28.27 34.98 17.57
C GLY A 22 27.90 36.36 16.99
N MET A 23 26.68 36.87 16.96
CA MET A 23 25.33 36.43 17.32
C MET A 23 24.46 37.67 17.03
N CYS A 24 23.35 37.56 16.29
CA CYS A 24 22.35 38.62 16.22
C CYS A 24 20.98 38.05 16.60
N MET A 25 20.47 38.54 17.73
CA MET A 25 19.14 38.28 18.28
C MET A 25 18.04 38.85 17.38
N VAL A 26 16.97 38.07 17.18
CA VAL A 26 15.64 38.58 16.84
C VAL A 26 14.67 38.10 17.93
N ILE A 27 13.94 39.06 18.51
CA ILE A 27 12.94 38.86 19.54
C ILE A 27 11.66 38.36 18.87
N GLY A 28 11.22 37.14 19.21
CA GLY A 28 9.93 36.58 18.83
C GLY A 28 9.02 36.44 20.06
N LEU A 29 7.82 37.02 19.99
CA LEU A 29 6.76 36.84 20.98
C LEU A 29 6.37 35.36 21.08
N ALA A 30 6.31 34.86 22.31
CA ALA A 30 5.83 33.53 22.62
C ALA A 30 4.30 33.43 22.44
N MET A 31 3.86 32.70 21.43
CA MET A 31 2.60 31.96 21.47
C MET A 31 2.93 30.50 21.75
N THR A 32 2.31 29.95 22.79
CA THR A 32 2.53 28.60 23.28
C THR A 32 2.00 27.58 22.26
N SER A 33 2.90 27.01 21.46
CA SER A 33 2.63 25.78 20.71
C SER A 33 2.80 24.58 21.63
N ASN A 34 1.75 23.77 21.78
CA ASN A 34 1.91 22.39 22.21
C ASN A 34 2.90 21.72 21.26
N SER A 35 4.12 21.46 21.73
CA SER A 35 5.11 20.67 21.01
C SER A 35 4.63 19.21 21.00
N ALA A 36 3.89 18.86 19.95
CA ALA A 36 3.79 17.48 19.51
C ALA A 36 5.20 17.03 19.16
N PHE A 37 5.66 15.93 19.77
CA PHE A 37 6.92 15.28 19.40
C PHE A 37 6.84 14.89 17.92
N ALA A 38 7.48 15.66 17.03
CA ALA A 38 7.67 15.27 15.65
C ALA A 38 8.73 14.15 15.62
N VAL A 39 8.27 12.91 15.60
CA VAL A 39 9.10 11.76 15.24
C VAL A 39 9.44 11.94 13.75
N SER A 40 10.72 11.97 13.42
CA SER A 40 11.14 11.97 12.01
C SER A 40 10.79 10.61 11.40
N PRO A 41 10.25 10.56 10.16
CA PRO A 41 9.98 9.29 9.48
C PRO A 41 11.24 8.43 9.45
N SER A 42 11.08 7.16 9.82
CA SER A 42 12.17 6.16 9.87
C SER A 42 12.31 5.37 8.57
N GLY A 43 11.31 5.43 7.70
CA GLY A 43 11.24 4.73 6.42
C GLY A 43 12.09 5.38 5.32
N ARG A 44 12.53 4.56 4.37
CA ARG A 44 13.18 5.04 3.14
C ARG A 44 12.18 5.87 2.33
N GLN A 45 12.54 7.10 1.98
CA GLN A 45 11.71 7.93 1.11
C GLN A 45 11.61 7.34 -0.31
N ILE A 46 10.43 7.47 -0.93
CA ILE A 46 10.22 7.13 -2.34
C ILE A 46 10.94 8.14 -3.22
N THR A 47 11.68 7.63 -4.21
CA THR A 47 12.43 8.42 -5.20
C THR A 47 11.96 8.11 -6.62
N ASP A 48 12.44 8.84 -7.62
CA ASP A 48 12.15 8.57 -9.03
C ASP A 48 12.48 7.15 -9.48
N LYS A 49 13.43 6.47 -8.80
CA LYS A 49 13.81 5.07 -9.08
C LYS A 49 12.75 4.08 -8.62
N ASP A 50 11.88 4.49 -7.72
CA ASP A 50 10.83 3.68 -7.12
C ASP A 50 9.51 3.75 -7.95
N PHE A 51 9.45 4.58 -8.99
CA PHE A 51 8.32 4.65 -9.92
C PHE A 51 7.96 3.27 -10.48
N LEU A 52 6.70 2.89 -10.37
CA LEU A 52 6.23 1.54 -10.70
C LEU A 52 5.72 1.43 -12.14
N SER A 53 5.99 0.28 -12.74
CA SER A 53 5.45 -0.14 -14.03
C SER A 53 5.21 -1.65 -14.03
N VAL A 54 4.36 -2.14 -14.91
CA VAL A 54 4.06 -3.57 -15.03
C VAL A 54 4.93 -4.18 -16.12
N SER A 55 5.67 -5.23 -15.77
CA SER A 55 6.48 -6.02 -16.70
C SER A 55 6.37 -7.50 -16.34
N ASN A 56 6.05 -8.33 -17.34
CA ASN A 56 5.85 -9.78 -17.18
C ASN A 56 4.86 -10.14 -16.06
N GLY A 57 3.77 -9.37 -15.95
CA GLY A 57 2.74 -9.59 -14.93
C GLY A 57 3.17 -9.26 -13.49
N GLU A 58 4.24 -8.48 -13.32
CA GLU A 58 4.74 -8.04 -12.02
C GLU A 58 4.88 -6.52 -11.98
N LEU A 59 4.58 -5.91 -10.83
CA LEU A 59 4.94 -4.53 -10.56
C LEU A 59 6.45 -4.44 -10.35
N LYS A 60 7.12 -3.59 -11.12
CA LYS A 60 8.55 -3.36 -11.04
C LYS A 60 8.87 -1.88 -10.95
N ASN A 61 9.85 -1.54 -10.12
CA ASN A 61 10.42 -0.20 -10.10
C ASN A 61 11.39 0.01 -11.28
N LYS A 62 11.94 1.22 -11.44
CA LYS A 62 12.89 1.53 -12.54
C LYS A 62 14.21 0.76 -12.47
N ASN A 63 14.55 0.18 -11.32
CA ASN A 63 15.72 -0.69 -11.20
C ASN A 63 15.44 -2.13 -11.65
N GLY A 64 14.20 -2.45 -12.05
CA GLY A 64 13.78 -3.79 -12.43
C GLY A 64 13.46 -4.70 -11.23
N THR A 65 13.46 -4.16 -10.01
CA THR A 65 13.09 -4.90 -8.80
C THR A 65 11.57 -5.04 -8.73
N THR A 66 11.10 -6.27 -8.53
CA THR A 66 9.68 -6.54 -8.26
C THR A 66 9.28 -5.95 -6.91
N VAL A 67 8.15 -5.23 -6.91
CA VAL A 67 7.58 -4.58 -5.72
C VAL A 67 6.22 -5.21 -5.45
N SER A 68 6.00 -5.64 -4.22
CA SER A 68 4.70 -6.10 -3.76
C SER A 68 4.05 -5.04 -2.87
N LEU A 69 2.82 -4.65 -3.19
CA LEU A 69 2.11 -3.67 -2.38
C LEU A 69 1.37 -4.37 -1.24
N ARG A 70 1.51 -3.83 -0.03
CA ARG A 70 0.96 -4.32 1.23
C ARG A 70 0.31 -3.14 1.91
N GLY A 71 -1.01 -3.06 1.81
CA GLY A 71 -1.73 -1.84 2.10
C GLY A 71 -2.95 -1.98 2.99
N VAL A 72 -3.50 -0.82 3.30
CA VAL A 72 -4.83 -0.67 3.87
C VAL A 72 -5.63 0.32 3.03
N ASN A 73 -6.96 0.18 3.04
CA ASN A 73 -7.84 1.19 2.48
C ASN A 73 -8.12 2.29 3.51
N ALA A 74 -8.02 3.56 3.10
CA ALA A 74 -8.39 4.71 3.94
C ALA A 74 -9.90 4.72 4.28
N GLY A 75 -10.70 3.88 3.60
CA GLY A 75 -12.11 3.63 3.87
C GLY A 75 -12.92 4.91 3.72
N ALA A 76 -13.76 5.20 4.73
CA ALA A 76 -14.67 6.34 4.68
C ALA A 76 -14.04 7.74 4.76
N TRP A 77 -12.76 7.92 4.42
CA TRP A 77 -12.09 9.21 4.55
C TRP A 77 -12.63 10.28 3.59
N LEU A 78 -12.52 10.05 2.27
CA LEU A 78 -12.97 11.03 1.26
C LEU A 78 -14.35 10.70 0.69
N ILE A 79 -14.95 9.59 1.08
CA ILE A 79 -16.31 9.20 0.73
C ILE A 79 -16.99 8.58 1.95
N GLN A 80 -18.26 8.90 2.21
CA GLN A 80 -18.97 8.38 3.38
C GLN A 80 -19.88 7.21 3.00
N GLU A 81 -19.54 6.02 3.51
CA GLU A 81 -20.44 4.85 3.56
C GLU A 81 -21.11 4.78 4.92
N SER A 82 -22.44 4.82 4.93
CA SER A 82 -23.21 5.08 6.15
C SER A 82 -23.06 3.99 7.20
N TRP A 83 -22.74 2.75 6.82
CA TRP A 83 -22.56 1.64 7.76
C TRP A 83 -21.24 1.70 8.56
N MET A 84 -20.18 2.32 8.02
CA MET A 84 -18.86 2.36 8.65
C MET A 84 -18.53 3.68 9.32
N CYS A 85 -19.18 4.78 8.93
CA CYS A 85 -18.83 6.13 9.36
C CYS A 85 -19.91 6.76 10.28
N PRO A 86 -19.60 7.88 10.96
CA PRO A 86 -20.44 8.50 11.98
C PRO A 86 -21.45 9.45 11.34
N VAL A 87 -22.24 8.90 10.41
CA VAL A 87 -23.38 9.55 9.75
C VAL A 87 -24.65 8.82 10.18
N ASN A 88 -25.69 9.55 10.57
CA ASN A 88 -26.99 8.98 10.94
C ASN A 88 -27.82 8.65 9.68
N GLY A 89 -27.27 7.77 8.85
CA GLY A 89 -27.90 7.22 7.67
C GLY A 89 -28.08 5.71 7.82
N GLN A 90 -29.16 5.17 7.26
CA GLN A 90 -29.36 3.72 7.16
C GLN A 90 -28.39 3.16 6.10
N ASP A 91 -27.79 2.02 6.42
CA ASP A 91 -26.94 1.27 5.47
C ASP A 91 -27.70 0.96 4.17
N ARG A 92 -27.02 1.12 3.03
CA ARG A 92 -27.57 0.95 1.67
C ARG A 92 -28.82 1.79 1.33
N ALA A 93 -29.17 2.75 2.19
CA ALA A 93 -30.30 3.66 2.01
C ALA A 93 -29.93 5.12 2.29
N TRP A 94 -28.64 5.39 2.52
CA TRP A 94 -28.09 6.74 2.70
C TRP A 94 -26.69 6.81 2.11
N ALA A 95 -26.54 7.59 1.04
CA ALA A 95 -25.25 7.85 0.41
C ALA A 95 -24.69 9.23 0.79
N ASN A 96 -23.43 9.46 0.42
CA ASN A 96 -22.74 10.72 0.69
C ASN A 96 -23.47 11.95 0.11
N LEU A 97 -24.12 11.81 -1.07
CA LEU A 97 -24.94 12.87 -1.65
C LEU A 97 -26.18 13.20 -0.78
N ASP A 98 -26.77 12.23 -0.09
CA ASP A 98 -27.93 12.45 0.78
C ASP A 98 -27.55 13.29 2.00
N THR A 99 -26.35 13.08 2.56
CA THR A 99 -25.75 13.95 3.58
C THR A 99 -25.70 15.40 3.11
N ILE A 100 -25.14 15.64 1.91
CA ILE A 100 -25.03 16.99 1.33
C ILE A 100 -26.42 17.60 1.10
N ASN A 101 -27.34 16.84 0.51
CA ASN A 101 -28.70 17.32 0.20
C ASN A 101 -29.49 17.64 1.47
N ALA A 102 -29.39 16.82 2.52
CA ALA A 102 -30.03 17.08 3.81
C ALA A 102 -29.56 18.41 4.42
N LEU A 103 -28.26 18.70 4.36
CA LEU A 103 -27.71 19.97 4.86
C LEU A 103 -28.17 21.17 4.00
N LYS A 104 -28.15 21.05 2.66
CA LYS A 104 -28.63 22.10 1.76
C LYS A 104 -30.12 22.40 1.97
N ASN A 105 -30.95 21.36 2.12
CA ASN A 105 -32.38 21.49 2.38
C ASN A 105 -32.69 22.21 3.69
N ARG A 106 -31.75 22.22 4.64
CA ARG A 106 -31.84 22.97 5.90
C ARG A 106 -31.27 24.39 5.82
N GLY A 107 -30.84 24.82 4.62
CA GLY A 107 -30.33 26.16 4.37
C GLY A 107 -28.85 26.37 4.71
N PHE A 108 -28.06 25.30 4.87
CA PHE A 108 -26.62 25.43 5.08
C PHE A 108 -25.97 25.88 3.77
N SER A 109 -25.11 26.89 3.84
CA SER A 109 -24.33 27.35 2.69
C SER A 109 -23.28 26.32 2.27
N ASP A 110 -22.85 26.36 1.01
CA ASP A 110 -21.78 25.49 0.51
C ASP A 110 -20.48 25.64 1.33
N GLN A 111 -20.16 26.84 1.83
CA GLN A 111 -19.01 27.07 2.70
C GLN A 111 -19.16 26.37 4.06
N GLN A 112 -20.36 26.39 4.65
CA GLN A 112 -20.62 25.67 5.90
C GLN A 112 -20.51 24.16 5.69
N ILE A 113 -21.10 23.64 4.62
CA ILE A 113 -21.02 22.21 4.28
C ILE A 113 -19.57 21.80 4.07
N GLN A 114 -18.81 22.56 3.25
CA GLN A 114 -17.38 22.29 3.04
C GLN A 114 -16.61 22.26 4.36
N LYS A 115 -16.84 23.22 5.26
CA LYS A 115 -16.18 23.24 6.57
C LYS A 115 -16.53 22.03 7.46
N LEU A 116 -17.76 21.50 7.36
CA LEU A 116 -18.12 20.26 8.07
C LEU A 116 -17.35 19.05 7.50
N PHE A 117 -17.29 18.92 6.17
CA PHE A 117 -16.53 17.86 5.52
C PHE A 117 -15.01 18.00 5.73
N ASP A 118 -14.48 19.21 5.76
CA ASP A 118 -13.08 19.46 6.10
C ASP A 118 -12.78 18.99 7.52
N SER A 119 -13.62 19.37 8.50
CA SER A 119 -13.49 18.87 9.86
C SER A 119 -13.52 17.35 9.90
N TYR A 120 -14.47 16.72 9.21
CA TYR A 120 -14.54 15.26 9.14
C TYR A 120 -13.24 14.64 8.61
N GLN A 121 -12.77 15.11 7.46
CA GLN A 121 -11.60 14.58 6.76
C GLN A 121 -10.30 14.83 7.52
N ASP A 122 -10.12 16.02 8.08
CA ASP A 122 -8.93 16.41 8.87
C ASP A 122 -8.78 15.58 10.15
N ASN A 123 -9.88 15.02 10.64
CA ASN A 123 -9.89 14.22 11.87
C ASN A 123 -10.00 12.72 11.62
N TRP A 124 -10.49 12.28 10.46
CA TRP A 124 -10.66 10.86 10.11
C TRP A 124 -9.38 10.21 9.60
N PHE A 125 -8.45 10.89 8.94
CA PHE A 125 -7.19 10.25 8.55
C PHE A 125 -6.08 11.29 8.65
N THR A 126 -5.08 11.00 9.48
CA THR A 126 -4.10 11.97 9.98
C THR A 126 -2.67 11.46 9.81
N THR A 127 -1.66 12.30 10.04
CA THR A 127 -0.26 11.86 10.03
C THR A 127 0.03 10.79 11.10
N THR A 128 -0.70 10.81 12.23
CA THR A 128 -0.58 9.74 13.25
C THR A 128 -0.98 8.38 12.70
N ASP A 129 -1.95 8.37 11.78
CA ASP A 129 -2.39 7.14 11.12
C ASP A 129 -1.32 6.59 10.20
N LEU A 130 -0.68 7.47 9.44
CA LEU A 130 0.45 7.12 8.59
C LEU A 130 1.66 6.65 9.40
N ASP A 131 1.94 7.26 10.55
CA ASP A 131 3.00 6.80 11.46
C ASP A 131 2.71 5.39 12.03
N ASN A 132 1.43 5.07 12.23
CA ASN A 132 1.04 3.73 12.67
C ASN A 132 1.23 2.70 11.57
N LEU A 133 0.88 3.05 10.32
CA LEU A 133 1.08 2.18 9.16
C LEU A 133 2.57 1.92 8.87
N GLU A 134 3.40 2.95 8.97
CA GLU A 134 4.86 2.82 8.83
C GLU A 134 5.43 1.81 9.85
N LYS A 135 5.01 1.90 11.12
CA LYS A 135 5.41 0.94 12.17
C LYS A 135 4.95 -0.49 11.91
N MET A 136 3.96 -0.67 11.05
CA MET A 136 3.46 -1.98 10.63
C MET A 136 4.13 -2.49 9.35
N ASN A 137 5.10 -1.74 8.80
CA ASN A 137 5.75 -2.00 7.52
C ASN A 137 4.77 -2.04 6.33
N ILE A 138 3.65 -1.34 6.46
CA ILE A 138 2.74 -1.08 5.33
C ILE A 138 3.47 -0.17 4.35
N ASN A 139 3.36 -0.48 3.06
CA ASN A 139 3.97 0.29 1.98
C ASN A 139 2.93 0.85 0.98
N LEU A 140 1.64 0.72 1.27
CA LEU A 140 0.56 1.19 0.40
C LEU A 140 -0.61 1.77 1.21
N VAL A 141 -1.14 2.91 0.77
CA VAL A 141 -2.47 3.39 1.13
C VAL A 141 -3.33 3.47 -0.13
N ARG A 142 -4.43 2.71 -0.20
CA ARG A 142 -5.47 2.92 -1.22
C ARG A 142 -6.43 4.00 -0.72
N VAL A 143 -6.70 4.99 -1.55
CA VAL A 143 -7.46 6.21 -1.19
C VAL A 143 -8.76 6.25 -2.00
N PRO A 144 -9.86 5.70 -1.45
CA PRO A 144 -11.20 5.89 -1.97
C PRO A 144 -11.59 7.37 -1.97
N PHE A 145 -11.88 7.93 -3.13
CA PHE A 145 -12.44 9.27 -3.31
C PHE A 145 -13.67 9.24 -4.22
N TRP A 146 -14.44 10.32 -4.23
CA TRP A 146 -15.55 10.49 -5.17
C TRP A 146 -15.49 11.85 -5.86
N TYR A 147 -16.13 11.97 -7.02
CA TYR A 147 -16.00 13.16 -7.87
C TYR A 147 -16.40 14.48 -7.18
N ARG A 148 -17.31 14.43 -6.19
CA ARG A 148 -17.76 15.61 -5.43
C ARG A 148 -16.77 16.07 -4.35
N ASN A 149 -15.66 15.38 -4.14
CA ASN A 149 -14.52 15.99 -3.44
C ASN A 149 -13.92 17.16 -4.24
N PHE A 150 -14.09 17.15 -5.56
CA PHE A 150 -13.50 18.13 -6.48
C PHE A 150 -14.52 19.07 -7.09
N MET A 151 -15.78 18.63 -7.17
CA MET A 151 -16.87 19.29 -7.89
C MET A 151 -18.05 19.63 -6.97
N SER A 152 -18.62 20.83 -7.14
CA SER A 152 -19.68 21.35 -6.28
C SER A 152 -21.06 20.79 -6.60
N ASP A 153 -21.27 20.25 -7.80
CA ASP A 153 -22.57 19.80 -8.31
C ASP A 153 -22.47 18.59 -9.26
N GLU A 154 -23.63 18.11 -9.70
CA GLU A 154 -23.80 16.98 -10.64
C GLU A 154 -23.62 17.39 -12.13
N ASN A 155 -23.21 18.63 -12.39
CA ASN A 155 -22.86 19.14 -13.72
C ASN A 155 -21.35 19.18 -13.94
N GLY A 156 -20.54 18.79 -12.95
CA GLY A 156 -19.10 18.74 -13.04
C GLY A 156 -18.43 20.10 -12.79
N THR A 157 -19.11 21.03 -12.14
CA THR A 157 -18.51 22.33 -11.79
C THR A 157 -17.42 22.14 -10.74
N TRP A 158 -16.16 22.40 -11.09
CA TRP A 158 -15.05 22.36 -10.14
C TRP A 158 -15.20 23.43 -9.06
N ILE A 159 -15.00 23.04 -7.79
CA ILE A 159 -15.20 23.93 -6.62
C ILE A 159 -14.38 25.23 -6.73
N THR A 160 -13.21 25.15 -7.34
CA THR A 160 -12.28 26.28 -7.54
C THR A 160 -12.02 26.59 -9.02
N GLY A 161 -12.88 26.10 -9.91
CA GLY A 161 -12.69 26.24 -11.36
C GLY A 161 -11.36 25.61 -11.82
N ASN A 162 -10.44 26.44 -12.29
CA ASN A 162 -9.12 26.01 -12.76
C ASN A 162 -8.01 26.12 -11.71
N ASP A 163 -8.29 26.71 -10.54
CA ASP A 163 -7.33 26.81 -9.44
C ASP A 163 -7.29 25.49 -8.65
N LEU A 164 -6.58 24.51 -9.20
CA LEU A 164 -6.48 23.17 -8.61
C LEU A 164 -5.75 23.17 -7.26
N ASP A 165 -4.80 24.07 -7.05
CA ASP A 165 -4.03 24.12 -5.79
C ASP A 165 -4.90 24.53 -4.61
N ASN A 166 -6.03 25.21 -4.86
CA ASN A 166 -7.02 25.53 -3.85
C ASN A 166 -8.23 24.59 -3.80
N ASN A 167 -8.32 23.63 -4.72
CA ASN A 167 -9.41 22.66 -4.71
C ASN A 167 -9.31 21.75 -3.47
N PRO A 168 -10.38 21.59 -2.66
CA PRO A 168 -10.30 20.83 -1.43
C PRO A 168 -9.92 19.37 -1.66
N GLY A 169 -10.51 18.70 -2.66
CA GLY A 169 -10.16 17.33 -3.01
C GLY A 169 -8.70 17.19 -3.45
N ILE A 170 -8.19 18.12 -4.27
CA ILE A 170 -6.77 18.11 -4.68
C ILE A 170 -5.85 18.28 -3.47
N LYS A 171 -6.16 19.21 -2.55
CA LYS A 171 -5.37 19.38 -1.31
C LYS A 171 -5.28 18.10 -0.48
N ARG A 172 -6.37 17.32 -0.41
CA ARG A 172 -6.36 16.02 0.30
C ARG A 172 -5.46 15.01 -0.40
N LEU A 173 -5.55 14.93 -1.73
CA LEU A 173 -4.71 14.03 -2.52
C LEU A 173 -3.22 14.42 -2.47
N ASP A 174 -2.89 15.71 -2.60
CA ASP A 174 -1.52 16.20 -2.44
C ASP A 174 -0.94 15.84 -1.07
N TRP A 175 -1.71 16.11 -0.01
CA TRP A 175 -1.30 15.84 1.36
C TRP A 175 -1.02 14.35 1.61
N ILE A 176 -1.93 13.45 1.21
CA ILE A 176 -1.73 12.01 1.46
C ILE A 176 -0.56 11.47 0.64
N ILE A 177 -0.39 11.94 -0.61
CA ILE A 177 0.75 11.55 -1.45
C ILE A 177 2.06 12.02 -0.80
N GLU A 178 2.16 13.29 -0.41
CA GLU A 178 3.36 13.83 0.20
C GLU A 178 3.71 13.11 1.53
N GLU A 179 2.73 12.91 2.40
CA GLU A 179 2.94 12.28 3.70
C GLU A 179 3.23 10.78 3.61
N CYS A 180 2.64 10.06 2.66
CA CYS A 180 3.01 8.68 2.37
C CYS A 180 4.45 8.59 1.81
N GLY A 181 4.82 9.48 0.89
CA GLY A 181 6.17 9.51 0.29
C GLY A 181 7.27 9.73 1.33
N LYS A 182 7.03 10.58 2.34
CA LYS A 182 7.94 10.80 3.48
C LYS A 182 8.21 9.52 4.27
N ARG A 183 7.32 8.54 4.22
CA ARG A 183 7.37 7.27 4.99
C ARG A 183 7.66 6.05 4.13
N GLY A 184 7.94 6.24 2.84
CA GLY A 184 8.21 5.11 1.94
C GLY A 184 6.96 4.36 1.46
N MET A 185 5.78 4.96 1.58
CA MET A 185 4.51 4.35 1.19
C MET A 185 4.03 4.88 -0.16
N TYR A 186 3.54 3.99 -1.01
CA TYR A 186 2.83 4.32 -2.23
C TYR A 186 1.37 4.68 -1.96
N VAL A 187 0.74 5.33 -2.92
CA VAL A 187 -0.69 5.66 -2.93
C VAL A 187 -1.36 5.10 -4.18
N ILE A 188 -2.49 4.42 -4.02
CA ILE A 188 -3.42 4.13 -5.13
C ILE A 188 -4.58 5.11 -5.02
N LEU A 189 -4.84 5.83 -6.11
CA LEU A 189 -5.95 6.78 -6.20
C LEU A 189 -7.17 6.06 -6.77
N ASP A 190 -8.17 5.85 -5.93
CA ASP A 190 -9.38 5.08 -6.25
C ASP A 190 -10.61 5.98 -6.46
N CYS A 191 -11.12 5.99 -7.69
CA CYS A 191 -12.41 6.59 -7.99
C CYS A 191 -13.54 5.69 -7.49
N HIS A 192 -13.77 5.80 -6.19
CA HIS A 192 -14.78 5.07 -5.44
C HIS A 192 -16.21 5.53 -5.75
N GLY A 193 -16.39 6.78 -6.17
CA GLY A 193 -17.70 7.32 -6.56
C GLY A 193 -17.65 8.18 -7.81
N ALA A 194 -18.16 7.64 -8.91
CA ALA A 194 -18.20 8.30 -10.22
C ALA A 194 -19.45 9.19 -10.40
N PRO A 195 -19.40 10.18 -11.32
CA PRO A 195 -20.58 10.96 -11.68
C PRO A 195 -21.75 10.07 -12.12
N GLY A 196 -22.93 10.27 -11.52
CA GLY A 196 -24.13 9.47 -11.81
C GLY A 196 -24.12 8.04 -11.25
N GLY A 197 -23.08 7.64 -10.52
CA GLY A 197 -22.96 6.30 -9.94
C GLY A 197 -22.58 5.23 -10.96
N GLN A 198 -21.56 4.43 -10.63
CA GLN A 198 -21.12 3.26 -11.39
C GLN A 198 -21.78 1.95 -10.93
N SER A 199 -22.63 2.01 -9.90
CA SER A 199 -23.44 0.89 -9.43
C SER A 199 -24.74 1.40 -8.81
N MET A 200 -25.57 0.48 -8.33
CA MET A 200 -26.82 0.83 -7.62
C MET A 200 -26.61 1.12 -6.12
N ASP A 201 -25.44 0.85 -5.56
CA ASP A 201 -25.22 0.93 -4.12
C ASP A 201 -24.66 2.28 -3.66
N HIS A 202 -24.91 2.57 -2.39
CA HIS A 202 -24.53 3.80 -1.72
C HIS A 202 -23.01 4.02 -1.65
N CYS A 203 -22.21 2.95 -1.79
CA CYS A 203 -20.75 3.02 -1.81
C CYS A 203 -20.23 3.94 -2.93
N CYS A 204 -20.96 4.10 -4.04
CA CYS A 204 -20.57 5.06 -5.08
C CYS A 204 -20.86 6.54 -4.75
N GLY A 205 -21.40 6.83 -3.57
CA GLY A 205 -21.77 8.18 -3.14
C GLY A 205 -23.12 8.66 -3.67
N THR A 206 -23.81 7.87 -4.49
CA THR A 206 -25.19 8.09 -4.94
C THR A 206 -26.01 6.80 -4.86
N LEU A 207 -27.32 6.88 -4.59
CA LEU A 207 -28.18 5.71 -4.49
C LEU A 207 -28.93 5.41 -5.78
N MET A 208 -28.95 4.13 -6.17
CA MET A 208 -29.86 3.58 -7.19
C MET A 208 -29.84 4.27 -8.56
N LYS A 209 -28.70 4.87 -8.95
CA LYS A 209 -28.58 5.58 -10.23
C LYS A 209 -28.05 4.68 -11.34
N ASN A 210 -26.82 4.18 -11.20
CA ASN A 210 -26.10 3.44 -12.24
C ASN A 210 -26.07 4.17 -13.61
N GLU A 211 -26.01 5.50 -13.61
CA GLU A 211 -26.19 6.33 -14.81
C GLU A 211 -24.90 6.56 -15.60
N LEU A 212 -23.73 6.24 -15.04
CA LEU A 212 -22.43 6.55 -15.64
C LEU A 212 -22.33 6.04 -17.10
N TYR A 213 -22.76 4.81 -17.33
CA TYR A 213 -22.50 4.10 -18.57
C TYR A 213 -23.31 4.59 -19.78
N ASP A 214 -24.50 5.11 -19.54
CA ASP A 214 -25.41 5.60 -20.60
C ASP A 214 -25.39 7.12 -20.76
N SER A 215 -24.82 7.84 -19.78
CA SER A 215 -24.78 9.29 -19.78
C SER A 215 -23.46 9.82 -20.35
N THR A 216 -23.50 10.35 -21.57
CA THR A 216 -22.36 11.09 -22.15
C THR A 216 -21.89 12.23 -21.24
N LYS A 217 -22.82 12.90 -20.56
CA LYS A 217 -22.48 13.95 -19.59
C LYS A 217 -21.63 13.39 -18.45
N ASN A 218 -22.07 12.31 -17.82
CA ASN A 218 -21.38 11.72 -16.67
C ASN A 218 -20.00 11.18 -17.06
N ARG A 219 -19.88 10.55 -18.24
CA ARG A 219 -18.58 10.10 -18.77
C ARG A 219 -17.65 11.27 -19.06
N GLN A 220 -18.15 12.38 -19.60
CA GLN A 220 -17.35 13.58 -19.82
C GLN A 220 -16.84 14.20 -18.51
N ILE A 221 -17.66 14.20 -17.46
CA ILE A 221 -17.25 14.66 -16.13
C ILE A 221 -16.17 13.74 -15.55
N LEU A 222 -16.33 12.42 -15.68
CA LEU A 222 -15.32 11.45 -15.24
C LEU A 222 -14.02 11.58 -16.03
N ALA A 223 -14.11 11.79 -17.34
CA ALA A 223 -12.95 12.05 -18.21
C ALA A 223 -12.20 13.32 -17.78
N ASP A 224 -12.92 14.41 -17.49
CA ASP A 224 -12.31 15.65 -17.00
C ASP A 224 -11.62 15.45 -15.64
N LEU A 225 -12.28 14.74 -14.71
CA LEU A 225 -11.69 14.36 -13.42
C LEU A 225 -10.36 13.62 -13.60
N TRP A 226 -10.37 12.53 -14.38
CA TRP A 226 -9.17 11.73 -14.62
C TRP A 226 -8.10 12.50 -15.40
N THR A 227 -8.49 13.35 -16.34
CA THR A 227 -7.54 14.22 -17.05
C THR A 227 -6.79 15.11 -16.07
N LYS A 228 -7.49 15.77 -15.13
CA LYS A 228 -6.85 16.68 -14.17
C LYS A 228 -6.01 15.95 -13.13
N ILE A 229 -6.51 14.84 -12.57
CA ILE A 229 -5.77 14.02 -11.62
C ILE A 229 -4.50 13.45 -12.26
N ALA A 230 -4.62 12.79 -13.42
CA ALA A 230 -3.47 12.19 -14.10
C ALA A 230 -2.47 13.26 -14.57
N SER A 231 -2.94 14.42 -15.06
CA SER A 231 -2.04 15.52 -15.43
C SER A 231 -1.26 16.06 -14.23
N ARG A 232 -1.90 16.18 -13.06
CA ARG A 232 -1.26 16.70 -11.85
C ARG A 232 -0.20 15.75 -11.31
N TYR A 233 -0.50 14.46 -11.26
CA TYR A 233 0.38 13.48 -10.63
C TYR A 233 1.31 12.76 -11.58
N LYS A 234 1.28 13.08 -12.88
CA LYS A 234 2.19 12.52 -13.87
C LYS A 234 3.64 12.55 -13.41
N GLY A 235 4.31 11.40 -13.50
CA GLY A 235 5.70 11.24 -13.11
C GLY A 235 5.97 11.19 -11.60
N ASN A 236 4.96 11.34 -10.73
CA ASN A 236 5.14 11.25 -9.29
C ASN A 236 5.28 9.78 -8.84
N PRO A 237 6.47 9.33 -8.39
CA PRO A 237 6.71 7.92 -8.07
C PRO A 237 5.93 7.39 -6.87
N ILE A 238 5.33 8.26 -6.06
CA ILE A 238 4.53 7.86 -4.90
C ILE A 238 3.16 7.33 -5.35
N VAL A 239 2.62 7.82 -6.47
CA VAL A 239 1.39 7.27 -7.02
C VAL A 239 1.70 5.93 -7.68
N ALA A 240 1.24 4.83 -7.08
CA ALA A 240 1.45 3.49 -7.63
C ALA A 240 0.54 3.25 -8.83
N ALA A 241 -0.75 3.62 -8.72
CA ALA A 241 -1.72 3.41 -9.78
C ALA A 241 -2.92 4.38 -9.71
N TYR A 242 -3.57 4.54 -10.87
CA TYR A 242 -4.90 5.12 -11.00
C TYR A 242 -5.94 4.01 -11.09
N ASP A 243 -6.87 3.97 -10.15
CA ASP A 243 -7.94 2.97 -10.07
C ASP A 243 -9.25 3.57 -10.60
N ILE A 244 -9.61 3.14 -11.81
CA ILE A 244 -10.56 3.86 -12.68
C ILE A 244 -11.97 3.93 -12.09
N LEU A 245 -12.44 2.83 -11.50
CA LEU A 245 -13.78 2.69 -10.93
C LEU A 245 -13.80 1.60 -9.88
N ASN A 246 -14.17 1.96 -8.66
CA ASN A 246 -14.51 0.97 -7.64
C ASN A 246 -15.84 0.29 -7.96
N GLU A 247 -15.87 -1.02 -7.85
CA GLU A 247 -17.06 -1.86 -7.90
C GLU A 247 -18.08 -1.52 -9.01
N PRO A 248 -17.65 -1.54 -10.30
CA PRO A 248 -18.56 -1.31 -11.41
C PRO A 248 -19.68 -2.36 -11.48
N GLN A 249 -20.80 -1.99 -12.10
CA GLN A 249 -21.96 -2.86 -12.34
C GLN A 249 -21.69 -3.96 -13.41
N ASN A 250 -20.46 -4.49 -13.54
CA ASN A 250 -20.15 -5.63 -14.41
C ASN A 250 -20.40 -6.99 -13.73
N ASN A 251 -20.28 -7.07 -12.40
CA ASN A 251 -19.99 -8.35 -11.75
C ASN A 251 -20.79 -8.67 -10.47
N GLY A 252 -21.84 -7.91 -10.18
CA GLY A 252 -22.86 -8.28 -9.17
C GLY A 252 -22.80 -7.54 -7.85
N GLY A 253 -23.54 -8.05 -6.86
CA GLY A 253 -23.75 -7.41 -5.55
C GLY A 253 -24.94 -6.45 -5.48
N TYR A 254 -25.42 -5.94 -6.62
CA TYR A 254 -26.37 -4.82 -6.64
C TYR A 254 -27.55 -5.05 -7.57
N SER A 255 -28.75 -5.03 -6.98
CA SER A 255 -30.03 -5.16 -7.69
C SER A 255 -30.80 -3.84 -7.71
N GLY A 256 -31.68 -3.70 -8.70
CA GLY A 256 -32.56 -2.53 -8.82
C GLY A 256 -32.95 -2.26 -10.26
N GLN A 257 -33.82 -1.27 -10.45
CA GLN A 257 -34.44 -0.97 -11.75
C GLN A 257 -33.41 -0.70 -12.86
N ASN A 258 -32.25 -0.10 -12.53
CA ASN A 258 -31.20 0.24 -13.49
C ASN A 258 -30.00 -0.74 -13.45
N SER A 259 -30.13 -1.88 -12.76
CA SER A 259 -29.07 -2.90 -12.70
C SER A 259 -29.07 -3.83 -13.92
N TRP A 260 -27.90 -4.39 -14.25
CA TRP A 260 -27.78 -5.48 -15.23
C TRP A 260 -27.45 -6.80 -14.53
N ALA A 261 -27.79 -7.90 -15.19
CA ALA A 261 -27.37 -9.22 -14.75
C ALA A 261 -25.83 -9.30 -14.74
N PRO A 262 -25.21 -9.77 -13.64
CA PRO A 262 -23.76 -9.94 -13.54
C PRO A 262 -23.22 -10.80 -14.69
N GLY A 263 -22.10 -10.39 -15.29
CA GLY A 263 -21.48 -11.11 -16.40
C GLY A 263 -22.28 -11.11 -17.71
N SER A 264 -23.43 -10.44 -17.79
CA SER A 264 -24.19 -10.33 -19.05
C SER A 264 -23.42 -9.51 -20.08
N SER A 265 -23.64 -9.77 -21.37
CA SER A 265 -23.00 -9.04 -22.46
C SER A 265 -23.15 -7.53 -22.32
N THR A 266 -24.33 -7.05 -21.90
CA THR A 266 -24.61 -5.64 -21.64
C THR A 266 -23.72 -5.07 -20.53
N ALA A 267 -23.61 -5.79 -19.41
CA ALA A 267 -22.82 -5.35 -18.26
C ALA A 267 -21.32 -5.28 -18.60
N LEU A 268 -20.82 -6.29 -19.32
CA LEU A 268 -19.43 -6.35 -19.79
C LEU A 268 -19.13 -5.26 -20.82
N GLU A 269 -19.94 -5.14 -21.87
CA GLU A 269 -19.73 -4.16 -22.95
C GLU A 269 -19.71 -2.73 -22.42
N LYS A 270 -20.68 -2.37 -21.56
CA LYS A 270 -20.77 -1.03 -20.98
C LYS A 270 -19.58 -0.72 -20.08
N THR A 271 -19.18 -1.67 -19.26
CA THR A 271 -18.03 -1.48 -18.37
C THR A 271 -16.73 -1.38 -19.13
N PHE A 272 -16.52 -2.25 -20.13
CA PHE A 272 -15.33 -2.19 -20.98
C PHE A 272 -15.27 -0.91 -21.80
N SER A 273 -16.41 -0.38 -22.25
CA SER A 273 -16.47 0.91 -22.94
C SER A 273 -16.00 2.05 -22.05
N VAL A 274 -16.42 2.09 -20.78
CA VAL A 274 -15.98 3.14 -19.85
C VAL A 274 -14.49 2.96 -19.51
N TYR A 275 -14.04 1.73 -19.25
CA TYR A 275 -12.62 1.46 -19.03
C TYR A 275 -11.75 1.86 -20.23
N ASP A 276 -12.17 1.56 -21.45
CA ASP A 276 -11.43 1.96 -22.66
C ASP A 276 -11.36 3.47 -22.81
N GLU A 277 -12.48 4.15 -22.59
CA GLU A 277 -12.56 5.62 -22.66
C GLU A 277 -11.64 6.26 -21.62
N MET A 278 -11.74 5.85 -20.34
CA MET A 278 -10.93 6.42 -19.26
C MET A 278 -9.45 6.04 -19.41
N TYR A 279 -9.12 4.83 -19.85
CA TYR A 279 -7.74 4.45 -20.17
C TYR A 279 -7.15 5.39 -21.21
N LYS A 280 -7.87 5.65 -22.31
CA LYS A 280 -7.41 6.56 -23.38
C LYS A 280 -7.27 8.00 -22.90
N VAL A 281 -8.20 8.47 -22.07
CA VAL A 281 -8.16 9.80 -21.45
C VAL A 281 -6.92 9.94 -20.56
N ILE A 282 -6.70 9.02 -19.62
CA ILE A 282 -5.52 9.02 -18.75
C ILE A 282 -4.25 8.95 -19.60
N ARG A 283 -4.18 8.02 -20.55
CA ARG A 283 -3.03 7.87 -21.46
C ARG A 283 -2.81 9.05 -22.39
N SER A 284 -3.77 9.96 -22.56
CA SER A 284 -3.56 11.18 -23.34
C SER A 284 -2.63 12.16 -22.62
N VAL A 285 -2.63 12.15 -21.28
CA VAL A 285 -1.83 13.06 -20.44
C VAL A 285 -0.69 12.36 -19.71
N ASP A 286 -0.88 11.09 -19.33
CA ASP A 286 0.07 10.27 -18.58
C ASP A 286 0.28 8.88 -19.19
N LYS A 287 1.49 8.66 -19.71
CA LYS A 287 1.87 7.44 -20.41
C LYS A 287 2.34 6.32 -19.47
N ASP A 288 2.69 6.66 -18.24
CA ASP A 288 3.66 5.87 -17.47
C ASP A 288 3.07 5.26 -16.19
N HIS A 289 2.09 5.91 -15.54
CA HIS A 289 1.50 5.33 -14.34
C HIS A 289 0.72 4.04 -14.64
N VAL A 290 0.79 3.09 -13.70
CA VAL A 290 -0.05 1.89 -13.74
C VAL A 290 -1.52 2.32 -13.68
N ILE A 291 -2.36 1.67 -14.47
CA ILE A 291 -3.82 1.81 -14.37
C ILE A 291 -4.37 0.51 -13.82
N THR A 292 -5.27 0.59 -12.85
CA THR A 292 -5.99 -0.56 -12.34
C THR A 292 -7.47 -0.53 -12.70
N MET A 293 -7.99 -1.74 -12.93
CA MET A 293 -9.35 -2.02 -13.38
C MET A 293 -9.84 -3.24 -12.60
N GLU A 294 -11.10 -3.18 -12.19
CA GLU A 294 -11.68 -4.11 -11.24
C GLU A 294 -12.62 -5.14 -11.86
N ALA A 295 -12.50 -6.37 -11.37
CA ALA A 295 -13.47 -7.45 -11.48
C ALA A 295 -13.89 -7.87 -10.07
N ILE A 296 -15.10 -7.53 -9.65
CA ILE A 296 -15.60 -7.97 -8.33
C ILE A 296 -16.13 -9.40 -8.42
N TRP A 297 -15.59 -10.40 -7.71
CA TRP A 297 -16.16 -11.78 -7.63
C TRP A 297 -16.05 -12.73 -8.84
N ASP A 298 -15.76 -12.29 -10.06
CA ASP A 298 -15.61 -13.18 -11.23
C ASP A 298 -14.53 -12.69 -12.20
N ARG A 299 -13.63 -13.58 -12.60
CA ARG A 299 -12.56 -13.28 -13.57
C ARG A 299 -13.03 -12.92 -14.98
N ASN A 300 -14.27 -13.22 -15.35
CA ASN A 300 -14.74 -13.00 -16.72
C ASN A 300 -15.14 -11.54 -16.97
N CYS A 301 -15.00 -10.68 -15.94
CA CYS A 301 -15.41 -9.29 -15.96
C CYS A 301 -14.28 -8.30 -16.22
N LEU A 302 -13.10 -8.77 -16.62
CA LEU A 302 -12.05 -7.95 -17.21
C LEU A 302 -11.59 -8.57 -18.54
N PRO A 303 -11.40 -7.76 -19.60
CA PRO A 303 -11.07 -8.29 -20.91
C PRO A 303 -9.57 -8.56 -21.05
N ASP A 304 -9.18 -9.27 -22.11
CA ASP A 304 -7.79 -9.30 -22.56
C ASP A 304 -7.35 -7.87 -22.99
N PRO A 305 -6.35 -7.25 -22.31
CA PRO A 305 -5.84 -5.93 -22.64
C PRO A 305 -5.42 -5.78 -24.11
N LYS A 306 -4.94 -6.85 -24.75
CA LYS A 306 -4.48 -6.82 -26.15
C LYS A 306 -5.59 -6.45 -27.11
N LYS A 307 -6.85 -6.77 -26.80
CA LYS A 307 -8.00 -6.42 -27.64
C LYS A 307 -8.22 -4.90 -27.76
N TYR A 308 -7.75 -4.15 -26.77
CA TYR A 308 -7.90 -2.70 -26.69
C TYR A 308 -6.58 -1.95 -26.84
N GLY A 309 -5.45 -2.67 -26.98
CA GLY A 309 -4.12 -2.08 -27.01
C GLY A 309 -3.69 -1.47 -25.68
N TRP A 310 -4.26 -1.95 -24.57
CA TRP A 310 -3.89 -1.46 -23.25
C TRP A 310 -2.57 -2.08 -22.77
N THR A 311 -1.80 -1.30 -22.05
CA THR A 311 -0.50 -1.67 -21.47
C THR A 311 -0.36 -1.08 -20.08
N ASN A 312 0.56 -1.66 -19.30
CA ASN A 312 0.89 -1.16 -17.96
C ASN A 312 -0.34 -1.18 -17.03
N LEU A 313 -0.95 -2.36 -16.91
CA LEU A 313 -2.18 -2.60 -16.18
C LEU A 313 -1.97 -3.51 -14.98
N MET A 314 -2.70 -3.22 -13.91
CA MET A 314 -2.87 -4.10 -12.76
C MET A 314 -4.35 -4.45 -12.65
N TYR A 315 -4.70 -5.72 -12.76
CA TYR A 315 -6.08 -6.15 -12.57
C TYR A 315 -6.33 -6.47 -11.12
N GLN A 316 -7.49 -6.03 -10.63
CA GLN A 316 -7.86 -6.20 -9.24
C GLN A 316 -9.20 -6.90 -9.03
N MET A 317 -9.31 -7.55 -7.89
CA MET A 317 -10.55 -8.16 -7.40
C MET A 317 -10.79 -7.78 -5.95
N HIS A 318 -12.06 -7.69 -5.56
CA HIS A 318 -12.44 -7.69 -4.15
C HIS A 318 -12.71 -9.11 -3.69
N ILE A 319 -12.14 -9.47 -2.55
CA ILE A 319 -12.12 -10.84 -2.05
C ILE A 319 -12.73 -10.85 -0.66
N TYR A 320 -14.03 -11.13 -0.62
CA TYR A 320 -14.75 -11.32 0.64
C TYR A 320 -15.23 -12.77 0.81
N ASP A 321 -14.54 -13.70 0.12
CA ASP A 321 -14.84 -15.13 0.19
C ASP A 321 -14.54 -15.70 1.58
N THR A 322 -15.58 -16.20 2.25
CA THR A 322 -15.48 -16.75 3.61
C THR A 322 -15.19 -18.26 3.62
N SER A 323 -14.43 -18.75 2.66
CA SER A 323 -14.01 -20.16 2.57
C SER A 323 -12.66 -20.30 1.88
N LYS A 324 -11.86 -21.31 2.26
CA LYS A 324 -10.57 -21.58 1.60
C LYS A 324 -10.71 -21.80 0.10
N SER A 325 -11.71 -22.58 -0.32
CA SER A 325 -11.96 -22.84 -1.74
C SER A 325 -12.34 -21.58 -2.52
N GLY A 326 -13.08 -20.66 -1.89
CA GLY A 326 -13.40 -19.36 -2.50
C GLY A 326 -12.14 -18.51 -2.67
N VAL A 327 -11.35 -18.38 -1.60
CA VAL A 327 -10.04 -17.68 -1.64
C VAL A 327 -9.12 -18.27 -2.70
N ASP A 328 -8.98 -19.61 -2.74
CA ASP A 328 -8.15 -20.32 -3.73
C ASP A 328 -8.63 -20.01 -5.16
N GLN A 329 -9.95 -19.98 -5.38
CA GLN A 329 -10.51 -19.63 -6.69
C GLN A 329 -10.15 -18.19 -7.09
N ARG A 330 -10.24 -17.21 -6.17
CA ARG A 330 -9.85 -15.82 -6.47
C ARG A 330 -8.36 -15.68 -6.76
N VAL A 331 -7.53 -16.42 -6.04
CA VAL A 331 -6.08 -16.45 -6.28
C VAL A 331 -5.78 -17.03 -7.67
N GLU A 332 -6.43 -18.13 -8.05
CA GLU A 332 -6.29 -18.70 -9.40
C GLU A 332 -6.80 -17.76 -10.50
N ASP A 333 -7.89 -17.03 -10.25
CA ASP A 333 -8.41 -16.00 -11.16
C ASP A 333 -7.40 -14.87 -11.40
N LEU A 334 -6.77 -14.36 -10.33
CA LEU A 334 -5.73 -13.35 -10.41
C LEU A 334 -4.45 -13.87 -11.11
N LYS A 335 -4.07 -15.13 -10.86
CA LYS A 335 -2.94 -15.80 -11.55
C LYS A 335 -3.23 -16.02 -13.03
N TYR A 336 -4.48 -16.29 -13.38
CA TYR A 336 -4.90 -16.42 -14.76
C TYR A 336 -4.65 -15.11 -15.52
N TYR A 337 -5.07 -13.97 -14.96
CA TYR A 337 -4.80 -12.67 -15.58
C TYR A 337 -3.30 -12.41 -15.73
N LYS A 338 -2.50 -12.67 -14.69
CA LYS A 338 -1.04 -12.55 -14.75
C LYS A 338 -0.44 -13.35 -15.90
N SER A 339 -0.80 -14.62 -15.99
CA SER A 339 -0.18 -15.57 -16.94
C SER A 339 -0.65 -15.37 -18.38
N ASN A 340 -1.92 -15.02 -18.58
CA ASN A 340 -2.52 -14.94 -19.92
C ASN A 340 -2.51 -13.51 -20.49
N TYR A 341 -2.66 -12.50 -19.63
CA TYR A 341 -2.79 -11.10 -20.04
C TYR A 341 -1.56 -10.25 -19.70
N GLY A 342 -0.61 -10.77 -18.91
CA GLY A 342 0.64 -10.07 -18.58
C GLY A 342 0.44 -8.84 -17.68
N VAL A 343 -0.70 -8.78 -16.98
CA VAL A 343 -1.04 -7.71 -16.03
C VAL A 343 -0.58 -8.08 -14.62
N ALA A 344 -0.32 -7.08 -13.77
CA ALA A 344 -0.07 -7.34 -12.35
C ALA A 344 -1.39 -7.70 -11.64
N SER A 345 -1.30 -8.39 -10.51
CA SER A 345 -2.45 -8.88 -9.73
C SER A 345 -2.59 -8.13 -8.40
N TYR A 346 -3.82 -7.74 -8.06
CA TYR A 346 -4.13 -6.98 -6.86
C TYR A 346 -5.42 -7.45 -6.18
N ALA A 347 -5.37 -7.78 -4.89
CA ALA A 347 -6.55 -7.91 -4.04
C ALA A 347 -6.86 -6.52 -3.47
N GLY A 348 -7.71 -5.78 -4.19
CA GLY A 348 -7.97 -4.36 -3.95
C GLY A 348 -8.62 -4.08 -2.61
N GLU A 349 -9.56 -4.93 -2.26
CA GLU A 349 -10.23 -4.97 -0.98
C GLU A 349 -10.40 -6.42 -0.59
N PHE A 350 -10.21 -6.72 0.69
CA PHE A 350 -10.56 -8.04 1.20
C PHE A 350 -10.90 -8.00 2.67
N ASN A 351 -11.76 -8.95 3.03
CA ASN A 351 -12.02 -9.42 4.37
C ASN A 351 -12.61 -10.83 4.24
N CYS A 352 -11.82 -11.84 4.58
CA CYS A 352 -12.14 -13.25 4.43
C CYS A 352 -12.59 -13.89 5.77
N ASP A 353 -13.04 -13.08 6.73
CA ASP A 353 -13.41 -13.48 8.08
C ASP A 353 -12.33 -14.38 8.74
N SER A 354 -12.68 -15.60 9.14
CA SER A 354 -11.75 -16.56 9.77
C SER A 354 -10.64 -17.05 8.84
N TYR A 355 -10.67 -16.71 7.56
CA TYR A 355 -9.69 -17.11 6.55
C TYR A 355 -8.77 -15.96 6.12
N GLU A 356 -8.81 -14.81 6.80
CA GLU A 356 -7.96 -13.65 6.52
C GLU A 356 -6.47 -14.00 6.41
N GLU A 357 -5.96 -14.74 7.41
CA GLU A 357 -4.56 -15.18 7.41
C GLU A 357 -4.25 -16.14 6.24
N TYR A 358 -5.19 -17.04 5.93
CA TYR A 358 -5.03 -17.95 4.81
C TYR A 358 -4.94 -17.18 3.48
N ALA A 359 -5.79 -16.18 3.29
CA ALA A 359 -5.78 -15.32 2.12
C ALA A 359 -4.48 -14.52 2.00
N MET A 360 -4.04 -13.84 3.06
CA MET A 360 -2.77 -13.09 3.04
C MET A 360 -1.56 -13.97 2.72
N ASN A 361 -1.49 -15.19 3.27
CA ASN A 361 -0.44 -16.15 2.91
C ASN A 361 -0.48 -16.48 1.42
N LYS A 362 -1.66 -16.81 0.88
CA LYS A 362 -1.82 -17.11 -0.56
C LYS A 362 -1.44 -15.93 -1.45
N PHE A 363 -1.83 -14.72 -1.07
CA PHE A 363 -1.46 -13.53 -1.82
C PHE A 363 0.06 -13.32 -1.82
N ASN A 364 0.72 -13.51 -0.68
CA ASN A 364 2.17 -13.38 -0.58
C ASN A 364 2.92 -14.47 -1.37
N GLU A 365 2.50 -15.73 -1.23
CA GLU A 365 3.07 -16.89 -1.96
C GLU A 365 3.07 -16.66 -3.49
N GLU A 366 2.01 -16.06 -4.01
CA GLU A 366 1.80 -15.85 -5.45
C GLU A 366 2.25 -14.46 -5.94
N GLY A 367 2.79 -13.62 -5.05
CA GLY A 367 3.24 -12.27 -5.36
C GLY A 367 2.10 -11.30 -5.71
N ILE A 368 0.88 -11.57 -5.24
CA ILE A 368 -0.29 -10.71 -5.40
C ILE A 368 -0.16 -9.53 -4.43
N SER A 369 -0.34 -8.32 -4.95
CA SER A 369 -0.44 -7.12 -4.11
C SER A 369 -1.79 -7.11 -3.38
N TRP A 370 -1.90 -6.50 -2.21
CA TRP A 370 -3.17 -6.50 -1.48
C TRP A 370 -3.38 -5.27 -0.61
N SER A 371 -4.64 -4.91 -0.37
CA SER A 371 -5.00 -3.96 0.68
C SER A 371 -6.26 -4.36 1.45
N THR A 372 -6.20 -4.35 2.78
CA THR A 372 -7.32 -4.77 3.64
C THR A 372 -8.45 -3.75 3.61
N TRP A 373 -9.70 -4.19 3.67
CA TRP A 373 -10.85 -3.32 3.93
C TRP A 373 -11.26 -3.44 5.39
N ALA A 374 -11.08 -2.41 6.24
CA ALA A 374 -10.58 -1.05 6.02
C ALA A 374 -9.82 -0.50 7.25
N TYR A 375 -9.22 0.70 7.14
CA TYR A 375 -8.45 1.29 8.24
C TYR A 375 -9.30 1.62 9.48
N LYS A 376 -10.49 2.21 9.30
CA LYS A 376 -11.34 2.68 10.40
C LYS A 376 -12.83 2.44 10.22
N GLY A 377 -13.50 2.10 11.33
CA GLY A 377 -14.95 2.03 11.44
C GLY A 377 -15.44 2.62 12.77
N SER A 378 -16.50 3.43 12.75
CA SER A 378 -17.00 4.18 13.91
C SER A 378 -18.40 3.76 14.36
N LYS A 379 -18.90 2.59 13.94
CA LYS A 379 -20.22 2.03 14.30
C LYS A 379 -20.14 0.61 14.89
N GLN A 380 -19.03 0.28 15.54
CA GLN A 380 -18.72 -1.08 16.00
C GLN A 380 -18.47 -1.11 17.52
N ASN A 381 -19.23 -1.95 18.23
CA ASN A 381 -19.10 -2.10 19.69
C ASN A 381 -18.01 -3.10 20.11
N SER A 382 -17.62 -3.99 19.22
CA SER A 382 -16.69 -5.09 19.47
C SER A 382 -15.66 -5.21 18.34
N GLU A 383 -14.54 -5.86 18.65
CA GLU A 383 -13.54 -6.24 17.66
C GLU A 383 -14.21 -7.06 16.54
N ASN A 384 -13.83 -6.79 15.29
CA ASN A 384 -14.31 -7.48 14.10
C ASN A 384 -13.25 -7.40 12.98
N GLY A 385 -13.32 -8.30 12.02
CA GLY A 385 -12.34 -8.38 10.92
C GLY A 385 -12.37 -7.20 9.94
N TRP A 386 -13.37 -6.32 9.98
CA TRP A 386 -13.56 -5.26 8.99
C TRP A 386 -12.72 -4.02 9.25
N PHE A 387 -12.23 -3.79 10.46
CA PHE A 387 -11.54 -2.54 10.77
C PHE A 387 -10.29 -2.75 11.60
N LEU A 388 -9.18 -2.17 11.14
CA LEU A 388 -7.95 -2.11 11.92
C LEU A 388 -8.14 -1.29 13.21
N TYR A 389 -8.90 -0.20 13.11
CA TYR A 389 -9.31 0.60 14.26
C TYR A 389 -10.84 0.75 14.28
N TYR A 390 -11.45 0.41 15.41
CA TYR A 390 -12.90 0.38 15.54
C TYR A 390 -13.38 1.11 16.78
N ASN A 391 -14.57 1.73 16.69
CA ASN A 391 -15.30 2.24 17.84
C ASN A 391 -16.79 2.38 17.49
N ASN A 392 -17.63 2.72 18.46
CA ASN A 392 -19.01 3.14 18.24
C ASN A 392 -19.15 4.61 18.72
N LEU A 393 -18.97 5.54 17.78
CA LEU A 393 -19.01 6.98 18.05
C LEU A 393 -20.39 7.56 17.77
N PRO A 394 -20.78 8.68 18.41
CA PRO A 394 -22.03 9.37 18.08
C PRO A 394 -22.08 9.76 16.60
N ALA A 395 -23.09 9.26 15.90
CA ALA A 395 -23.33 9.61 14.49
C ALA A 395 -23.97 11.01 14.36
N ALA A 396 -23.53 11.78 13.36
CA ALA A 396 -24.10 13.09 13.04
C ALA A 396 -25.37 12.93 12.19
N ASP A 397 -26.44 13.58 12.61
CA ASP A 397 -27.71 13.62 11.89
C ASP A 397 -27.82 14.88 11.05
N SER A 398 -27.55 14.75 9.76
CA SER A 398 -27.61 15.87 8.82
C SER A 398 -29.01 16.47 8.66
N THR A 399 -30.07 15.73 9.05
CA THR A 399 -31.46 16.19 8.96
C THR A 399 -31.89 17.04 10.16
N SER A 400 -31.20 16.93 11.31
CA SER A 400 -31.69 17.51 12.56
C SER A 400 -30.62 18.19 13.44
N ASP A 401 -29.38 17.68 13.49
CA ASP A 401 -28.32 18.24 14.35
C ASP A 401 -27.97 19.68 13.96
N SER A 402 -27.66 20.54 14.93
CA SER A 402 -27.15 21.89 14.63
C SER A 402 -25.78 21.83 13.95
N TYR A 403 -25.39 22.92 13.29
CA TYR A 403 -24.06 23.05 12.68
C TYR A 403 -22.94 22.72 13.68
N ASP A 404 -22.99 23.27 14.88
CA ASP A 404 -21.96 23.05 15.92
C ASP A 404 -21.97 21.61 16.44
N THR A 405 -23.13 20.96 16.52
CA THR A 405 -23.22 19.55 16.92
C THR A 405 -22.56 18.64 15.88
N ILE A 406 -22.83 18.87 14.59
CA ILE A 406 -22.18 18.11 13.51
C ILE A 406 -20.67 18.36 13.52
N LEU A 407 -20.25 19.62 13.63
CA LEU A 407 -18.83 19.99 13.69
C LEU A 407 -18.10 19.33 14.86
N ASN A 408 -18.74 19.23 16.03
CA ASN A 408 -18.17 18.55 17.19
C ASN A 408 -18.08 17.02 16.99
N LYS A 409 -19.12 16.39 16.45
CA LYS A 409 -19.13 14.94 16.16
C LYS A 409 -18.11 14.56 15.09
N TRP A 410 -17.94 15.41 14.08
CA TRP A 410 -16.94 15.28 13.03
C TRP A 410 -15.62 15.98 13.34
N GLY A 411 -15.41 16.38 14.59
CA GLY A 411 -14.17 17.00 15.04
C GLY A 411 -13.16 15.97 15.55
N THR A 412 -12.40 16.35 16.58
CA THR A 412 -11.32 15.53 17.16
C THR A 412 -11.76 14.18 17.73
N GLN A 413 -13.08 13.93 17.87
CA GLN A 413 -13.63 12.63 18.24
C GLN A 413 -13.24 11.54 17.22
N LEU A 414 -13.04 11.90 15.96
CA LEU A 414 -12.68 10.98 14.88
C LEU A 414 -11.19 10.60 14.84
N ASN A 415 -10.36 11.25 15.66
CA ASN A 415 -8.94 10.91 15.73
C ASN A 415 -8.76 9.49 16.26
N THR A 416 -7.82 8.75 15.67
CA THR A 416 -7.60 7.31 15.93
C THR A 416 -7.25 6.99 17.38
N ARG A 417 -6.71 7.96 18.14
CA ARG A 417 -6.50 7.81 19.59
C ARG A 417 -7.78 7.52 20.38
N ASN A 418 -8.96 7.83 19.81
CA ASN A 418 -10.25 7.54 20.41
C ASN A 418 -10.83 6.21 19.90
N PHE A 419 -10.13 5.47 19.05
CA PHE A 419 -10.55 4.16 18.54
C PHE A 419 -9.81 3.06 19.30
N LYS A 420 -10.42 1.88 19.35
CA LYS A 420 -9.75 0.66 19.78
C LYS A 420 -9.01 0.06 18.58
N THR A 421 -7.84 -0.51 18.82
CA THR A 421 -7.12 -1.27 17.79
C THR A 421 -7.63 -2.71 17.79
N ASN A 422 -7.95 -3.25 16.61
CA ASN A 422 -8.09 -4.69 16.42
C ASN A 422 -6.68 -5.30 16.45
N THR A 423 -6.27 -5.87 17.58
CA THR A 423 -4.90 -6.36 17.75
C THR A 423 -4.61 -7.59 16.90
N TYR A 424 -5.61 -8.45 16.69
CA TYR A 424 -5.48 -9.63 15.83
C TYR A 424 -5.16 -9.22 14.39
N LEU A 425 -5.98 -8.34 13.80
CA LEU A 425 -5.77 -7.86 12.43
C LEU A 425 -4.46 -7.05 12.33
N ALA A 426 -4.14 -6.23 13.34
CA ALA A 426 -2.90 -5.48 13.35
C ALA A 426 -1.66 -6.40 13.31
N ASP A 427 -1.64 -7.46 14.13
CA ASP A 427 -0.52 -8.39 14.16
C ASP A 427 -0.46 -9.25 12.90
N LEU A 428 -1.61 -9.60 12.34
CA LEU A 428 -1.70 -10.30 11.06
C LEU A 428 -1.13 -9.46 9.92
N ILE A 429 -1.55 -8.19 9.81
CA ILE A 429 -1.02 -7.25 8.82
C ILE A 429 0.48 -7.08 9.00
N LYS A 430 0.97 -6.83 10.22
CA LYS A 430 2.42 -6.71 10.48
C LYS A 430 3.18 -7.94 10.02
N LYS A 431 2.68 -9.14 10.33
CA LYS A 431 3.31 -10.40 9.92
C LYS A 431 3.45 -10.49 8.40
N HIS A 432 2.39 -10.20 7.65
CA HIS A 432 2.36 -10.39 6.20
C HIS A 432 2.88 -9.19 5.40
N ALA A 433 2.89 -8.00 5.98
CA ALA A 433 3.53 -6.80 5.42
C ALA A 433 5.05 -6.80 5.64
N ASN A 434 5.57 -7.54 6.63
CA ASN A 434 7.01 -7.77 6.78
C ASN A 434 7.53 -8.89 5.88
N ASP A 435 6.66 -9.70 5.27
CA ASP A 435 7.02 -10.74 4.30
C ASP A 435 7.40 -10.14 2.93
N GLN A 436 8.35 -9.21 2.95
CA GLN A 436 8.78 -8.34 1.85
C GLN A 436 10.28 -8.56 1.62
N ILE A 437 10.61 -9.78 1.20
CA ILE A 437 11.94 -10.03 0.67
C ILE A 437 12.06 -9.24 -0.62
N VAL A 438 12.85 -8.18 -0.56
CA VAL A 438 13.10 -7.30 -1.69
C VAL A 438 14.14 -7.98 -2.57
N SER A 439 13.72 -8.40 -3.76
CA SER A 439 14.61 -9.03 -4.73
C SER A 439 15.82 -8.13 -5.04
N GLY A 440 17.02 -8.70 -4.94
CA GLY A 440 18.30 -8.01 -5.13
C GLY A 440 18.83 -7.31 -3.89
N LYS A 441 18.07 -7.28 -2.78
CA LYS A 441 18.52 -6.68 -1.53
C LYS A 441 19.44 -7.63 -0.77
N VAL A 442 20.35 -7.04 0.01
CA VAL A 442 21.33 -7.75 0.82
C VAL A 442 20.82 -7.85 2.25
N TYR A 443 20.93 -9.04 2.84
CA TYR A 443 20.47 -9.36 4.18
C TYR A 443 21.55 -10.09 4.96
N SER A 444 21.57 -9.93 6.27
CA SER A 444 22.08 -10.95 7.17
C SER A 444 20.91 -11.89 7.51
N ILE A 445 21.15 -13.20 7.51
CA ILE A 445 20.13 -14.22 7.82
C ILE A 445 20.44 -14.75 9.21
N LEU A 446 19.61 -14.44 10.22
CA LEU A 446 19.90 -14.78 11.61
C LEU A 446 18.95 -15.87 12.11
N ASN A 447 19.47 -16.92 12.73
CA ASN A 447 18.64 -17.97 13.30
C ASN A 447 17.86 -17.47 14.53
N LYS A 448 16.57 -17.82 14.61
CA LYS A 448 15.67 -17.42 15.71
C LYS A 448 16.12 -17.96 17.07
N TYR A 449 16.66 -19.17 17.12
CA TYR A 449 16.99 -19.81 18.40
C TYR A 449 18.26 -19.24 19.04
N SER A 450 19.23 -18.84 18.23
CA SER A 450 20.57 -18.44 18.67
C SER A 450 20.88 -16.95 18.44
N ASP A 451 20.09 -16.24 17.65
CA ASP A 451 20.36 -14.89 17.13
C ASP A 451 21.67 -14.78 16.32
N LYS A 452 22.22 -15.92 15.87
CA LYS A 452 23.48 -15.99 15.11
C LYS A 452 23.24 -15.95 13.62
N ALA A 453 24.19 -15.37 12.90
CA ALA A 453 24.12 -15.18 11.46
C ALA A 453 24.56 -16.44 10.70
N LEU A 454 23.95 -16.65 9.54
CA LEU A 454 24.38 -17.59 8.52
C LEU A 454 25.73 -17.11 7.95
N ASP A 455 26.76 -17.94 8.09
CA ASP A 455 28.17 -17.57 7.95
C ASP A 455 28.89 -18.56 7.03
N ILE A 456 29.73 -18.05 6.13
CA ILE A 456 30.68 -18.89 5.38
C ILE A 456 31.95 -19.10 6.20
N ASP A 457 32.23 -20.37 6.51
CA ASP A 457 33.37 -20.75 7.32
C ASP A 457 34.70 -20.27 6.73
N GLY A 458 35.53 -19.70 7.59
CA GLY A 458 36.86 -19.18 7.24
C GLY A 458 36.87 -18.11 6.14
N PHE A 459 35.77 -17.42 5.86
CA PHE A 459 35.66 -16.45 4.73
C PHE A 459 35.96 -17.06 3.36
N SER A 460 35.88 -18.39 3.25
CA SER A 460 36.29 -19.09 2.04
C SER A 460 35.47 -18.61 0.83
N LYS A 461 36.12 -18.57 -0.33
CA LYS A 461 35.46 -18.26 -1.61
C LYS A 461 35.35 -19.48 -2.51
N ASP A 462 35.69 -20.65 -1.99
CA ASP A 462 35.74 -21.89 -2.75
C ASP A 462 34.37 -22.57 -2.81
N ASN A 463 34.16 -23.33 -3.87
CA ASN A 463 33.04 -24.26 -3.97
C ASN A 463 33.16 -25.34 -2.88
N GLY A 464 32.04 -25.64 -2.23
CA GLY A 464 31.97 -26.61 -1.15
C GLY A 464 32.37 -26.06 0.21
N ALA A 465 32.65 -24.75 0.32
CA ALA A 465 32.87 -24.16 1.64
C ALA A 465 31.59 -24.27 2.49
N ASN A 466 31.80 -24.64 3.75
CA ASN A 466 30.70 -24.94 4.65
C ASN A 466 29.94 -23.67 5.06
N VAL A 467 28.63 -23.81 5.22
CA VAL A 467 27.79 -22.78 5.84
C VAL A 467 27.54 -23.19 7.30
N GLN A 468 27.87 -22.30 8.21
CA GLN A 468 27.70 -22.48 9.66
C GLN A 468 26.91 -21.32 10.24
N GLN A 469 26.59 -21.38 11.54
CA GLN A 469 26.19 -20.17 12.27
C GLN A 469 27.39 -19.55 13.00
N TRP A 470 27.42 -18.23 13.07
CA TRP A 470 28.41 -17.49 13.85
C TRP A 470 27.80 -16.21 14.41
N ASP A 471 28.42 -15.64 15.45
CA ASP A 471 28.07 -14.31 15.94
C ASP A 471 27.99 -13.31 14.79
N TYR A 472 26.97 -12.47 14.80
CA TYR A 472 26.81 -11.45 13.77
C TYR A 472 27.92 -10.41 13.87
N THR A 473 28.73 -10.32 12.81
CA THR A 473 29.88 -9.39 12.71
C THR A 473 29.62 -8.23 11.75
N GLY A 474 28.60 -8.34 10.90
CA GLY A 474 28.32 -7.39 9.81
C GLY A 474 29.30 -7.48 8.64
N TRP A 475 30.12 -8.53 8.57
CA TRP A 475 31.09 -8.73 7.49
C TRP A 475 30.48 -9.44 6.27
N GLU A 476 31.15 -9.32 5.12
CA GLU A 476 30.61 -9.75 3.82
C GLU A 476 30.37 -11.27 3.70
N ASN A 477 31.05 -12.10 4.50
CA ASN A 477 30.82 -13.55 4.54
C ASN A 477 29.48 -13.93 5.20
N GLN A 478 28.85 -12.98 5.91
CA GLN A 478 27.50 -13.10 6.50
C GLN A 478 26.45 -12.26 5.76
N ALA A 479 26.84 -11.62 4.66
CA ALA A 479 25.94 -10.82 3.84
C ALA A 479 25.47 -11.64 2.63
N TRP A 480 24.16 -11.68 2.45
CA TRP A 480 23.50 -12.53 1.45
C TRP A 480 22.55 -11.70 0.59
N LYS A 481 22.84 -11.60 -0.71
CA LYS A 481 21.92 -11.02 -1.69
C LYS A 481 20.84 -12.03 -2.04
N VAL A 482 19.57 -11.67 -1.80
CA VAL A 482 18.42 -12.54 -2.08
C VAL A 482 17.75 -12.05 -3.37
N GLU A 483 17.88 -12.81 -4.45
CA GLU A 483 17.37 -12.47 -5.78
C GLU A 483 16.22 -13.38 -6.18
N SER A 484 15.05 -12.81 -6.50
CA SER A 484 13.92 -13.55 -7.05
C SER A 484 14.24 -14.07 -8.46
N LEU A 485 13.84 -15.31 -8.72
CA LEU A 485 13.93 -15.97 -10.02
C LEU A 485 12.63 -15.82 -10.85
N SER A 486 11.70 -14.96 -10.42
CA SER A 486 10.40 -14.70 -11.06
C SER A 486 9.51 -15.95 -11.23
N ASN A 487 9.71 -16.96 -10.39
CA ASN A 487 8.96 -18.22 -10.40
C ASN A 487 8.57 -18.70 -8.98
N GLY A 488 8.52 -17.78 -8.01
CA GLY A 488 8.25 -18.08 -6.59
C GLY A 488 9.47 -18.54 -5.78
N TYR A 489 10.64 -18.70 -6.42
CA TYR A 489 11.88 -19.06 -5.75
C TYR A 489 12.93 -17.95 -5.82
N TYR A 490 13.91 -18.07 -4.93
CA TYR A 490 15.03 -17.16 -4.76
C TYR A 490 16.35 -17.87 -4.95
N LYS A 491 17.32 -17.14 -5.50
CA LYS A 491 18.74 -17.42 -5.43
C LYS A 491 19.33 -16.59 -4.29
N ILE A 492 20.03 -17.23 -3.35
CA ILE A 492 20.64 -16.57 -2.19
C ILE A 492 22.14 -16.58 -2.40
N THR A 493 22.74 -15.41 -2.65
CA THR A 493 24.15 -15.25 -3.06
C THR A 493 24.96 -14.62 -1.94
N ASN A 494 26.04 -15.25 -1.51
CA ASN A 494 26.97 -14.66 -0.56
C ASN A 494 27.72 -13.48 -1.21
N ILE A 495 27.81 -12.35 -0.51
CA ILE A 495 28.46 -11.14 -1.04
C ILE A 495 29.98 -11.30 -1.15
N ASN A 496 30.63 -11.92 -0.16
CA ASN A 496 32.08 -12.08 -0.16
C ASN A 496 32.59 -12.96 -1.32
N SER A 497 31.89 -14.06 -1.64
CA SER A 497 32.34 -15.03 -2.64
C SER A 497 31.64 -14.91 -4.01
N GLY A 498 30.45 -14.32 -4.07
CA GLY A 498 29.58 -14.32 -5.25
C GLY A 498 28.93 -15.69 -5.54
N LYS A 499 29.11 -16.68 -4.66
CA LYS A 499 28.54 -18.03 -4.77
C LYS A 499 27.19 -18.12 -4.09
N VAL A 500 26.42 -19.15 -4.40
CA VAL A 500 25.04 -19.32 -3.91
C VAL A 500 24.94 -20.38 -2.83
N LEU A 501 23.91 -20.23 -2.00
CA LEU A 501 23.49 -21.24 -1.02
C LEU A 501 23.04 -22.52 -1.74
N ASP A 502 23.67 -23.64 -1.41
CA ASP A 502 23.60 -24.91 -2.14
C ASP A 502 23.43 -26.08 -1.16
N VAL A 503 22.53 -27.02 -1.50
CA VAL A 503 22.48 -28.32 -0.81
C VAL A 503 23.50 -29.25 -1.45
N ALA A 504 24.50 -29.67 -0.66
CA ALA A 504 25.60 -30.51 -1.12
C ALA A 504 25.09 -31.83 -1.73
N ASP A 505 25.72 -32.22 -2.84
CA ASP A 505 25.40 -33.43 -3.62
C ASP A 505 23.92 -33.56 -4.03
N GLN A 506 23.18 -32.44 -4.03
CA GLN A 506 21.72 -32.41 -4.24
C GLN A 506 20.97 -33.36 -3.29
N SER A 507 21.46 -33.56 -2.06
CA SER A 507 20.86 -34.47 -1.10
C SER A 507 19.37 -34.16 -0.88
N LYS A 508 18.55 -35.21 -0.71
CA LYS A 508 17.15 -35.09 -0.26
C LYS A 508 16.94 -35.55 1.18
N GLU A 509 18.01 -35.99 1.83
CA GLU A 509 17.96 -36.58 3.16
C GLU A 509 18.10 -35.52 4.25
N ASN A 510 17.56 -35.85 5.43
CA ASN A 510 17.81 -35.08 6.66
C ASN A 510 19.31 -35.11 6.99
N GLY A 511 19.87 -33.95 7.33
CA GLY A 511 21.30 -33.80 7.56
C GLY A 511 22.12 -33.55 6.29
N GLY A 512 21.47 -33.42 5.13
CA GLY A 512 22.16 -32.93 3.92
C GLY A 512 22.82 -31.58 4.19
N ASN A 513 24.12 -31.48 3.89
CA ASN A 513 24.91 -30.30 4.24
C ASN A 513 24.52 -29.08 3.41
N ILE A 514 24.54 -27.89 4.03
CA ILE A 514 24.44 -26.62 3.30
C ILE A 514 25.84 -26.06 3.10
N GLN A 515 26.16 -25.73 1.85
CA GLN A 515 27.44 -25.19 1.42
C GLN A 515 27.23 -23.98 0.50
N GLN A 516 28.32 -23.37 0.06
CA GLN A 516 28.28 -22.48 -1.11
C GLN A 516 28.79 -23.17 -2.38
N TRP A 517 28.18 -22.84 -3.51
CA TRP A 517 28.63 -23.31 -4.82
C TRP A 517 28.39 -22.27 -5.91
N ASP A 518 29.07 -22.38 -7.05
CA ASP A 518 28.77 -21.59 -8.23
C ASP A 518 27.31 -21.80 -8.68
N TYR A 519 26.65 -20.74 -9.13
CA TYR A 519 25.26 -20.85 -9.55
C TYR A 519 25.15 -21.58 -10.89
N THR A 520 24.43 -22.71 -10.89
CA THR A 520 24.17 -23.54 -12.07
C THR A 520 22.71 -23.47 -12.54
N GLY A 521 21.83 -22.86 -11.73
CA GLY A 521 20.38 -22.86 -11.97
C GLY A 521 19.67 -24.14 -11.52
N ALA A 522 20.39 -25.13 -10.98
CA ALA A 522 19.81 -26.36 -10.46
C ALA A 522 18.86 -26.11 -9.27
N GLU A 523 17.86 -26.99 -9.09
CA GLU A 523 16.82 -26.80 -8.07
C GLU A 523 17.35 -26.89 -6.63
N ASN A 524 18.48 -27.58 -6.41
CA ASN A 524 19.12 -27.64 -5.08
C ASN A 524 19.73 -26.29 -4.65
N GLN A 525 19.78 -25.31 -5.56
CA GLN A 525 20.25 -23.93 -5.33
C GLN A 525 19.12 -22.90 -5.33
N GLN A 526 17.87 -23.36 -5.33
CA GLN A 526 16.68 -22.51 -5.36
C GLN A 526 15.88 -22.68 -4.08
N TRP A 527 15.47 -21.56 -3.49
CA TRP A 527 14.90 -21.52 -2.15
C TRP A 527 13.57 -20.78 -2.17
N SER A 528 12.53 -21.33 -1.54
CA SER A 528 11.36 -20.53 -1.18
C SER A 528 11.60 -19.97 0.22
N ILE A 529 11.27 -18.69 0.42
CA ILE A 529 11.40 -18.05 1.72
C ILE A 529 10.00 -17.55 2.09
N THR A 530 9.47 -18.09 3.18
CA THR A 530 8.06 -17.91 3.57
C THR A 530 7.99 -17.45 5.01
N ALA A 531 7.24 -16.38 5.28
CA ALA A 531 7.06 -15.91 6.64
C ALA A 531 6.29 -16.93 7.51
N VAL A 532 6.82 -17.21 8.68
CA VAL A 532 6.20 -18.03 9.73
C VAL A 532 6.40 -17.32 11.07
N ASN A 533 5.29 -16.86 11.68
CA ASN A 533 5.26 -16.26 13.02
C ASN A 533 6.28 -15.12 13.24
N GLY A 534 6.44 -14.23 12.25
CA GLY A 534 7.38 -13.09 12.33
C GLY A 534 8.83 -13.44 12.00
N TYR A 535 9.11 -14.69 11.63
CA TYR A 535 10.39 -15.17 11.11
C TYR A 535 10.16 -15.77 9.72
N TYR A 536 11.18 -16.39 9.13
CA TYR A 536 11.14 -17.01 7.82
C TYR A 536 11.56 -18.47 7.91
N GLN A 537 10.76 -19.31 7.25
CA GLN A 537 11.18 -20.63 6.83
C GLN A 537 11.90 -20.49 5.48
N ILE A 538 13.12 -21.04 5.38
CA ILE A 538 13.89 -21.08 4.13
C ILE A 538 13.92 -22.53 3.65
N LYS A 539 13.16 -22.85 2.60
CA LYS A 539 12.91 -24.21 2.12
C LYS A 539 13.57 -24.45 0.77
N ASN A 540 14.31 -25.54 0.64
CA ASN A 540 14.94 -25.93 -0.61
C ASN A 540 13.90 -26.46 -1.60
N ARG A 541 13.97 -26.02 -2.86
CA ARG A 541 13.06 -26.43 -3.92
C ARG A 541 13.17 -27.93 -4.24
N TYR A 542 14.39 -28.47 -4.29
CA TYR A 542 14.64 -29.83 -4.76
C TYR A 542 14.25 -30.91 -3.74
N SER A 543 14.60 -30.71 -2.47
CA SER A 543 14.34 -31.68 -1.40
C SER A 543 13.00 -31.45 -0.69
N GLY A 544 12.48 -30.22 -0.73
CA GLY A 544 11.33 -29.80 0.08
C GLY A 544 11.64 -29.69 1.58
N LYS A 545 12.90 -29.75 1.99
CA LYS A 545 13.35 -29.60 3.38
C LYS A 545 13.75 -28.15 3.68
N VAL A 546 13.84 -27.82 4.95
CA VAL A 546 14.15 -26.46 5.42
C VAL A 546 15.57 -26.35 5.92
N LEU A 547 16.13 -25.14 5.85
CA LEU A 547 17.36 -24.79 6.52
C LEU A 547 17.23 -25.03 8.03
N ASP A 548 18.24 -25.62 8.64
CA ASP A 548 18.22 -26.12 10.02
C ASP A 548 19.61 -25.92 10.66
N VAL A 549 19.65 -25.31 11.83
CA VAL A 549 20.85 -25.34 12.68
C VAL A 549 20.91 -26.69 13.37
N ALA A 550 21.97 -27.45 13.09
CA ALA A 550 22.12 -28.81 13.58
C ALA A 550 22.18 -28.87 15.11
N GLY A 551 21.50 -29.88 15.69
CA GLY A 551 21.55 -30.16 17.13
C GLY A 551 20.95 -29.04 18.01
N PRO A 552 19.89 -28.36 17.53
CA PRO A 552 19.48 -27.01 17.92
C PRO A 552 20.54 -26.21 18.68
N SER A 553 21.74 -26.08 18.09
CA SER A 553 22.88 -25.50 18.80
C SER A 553 22.80 -23.98 18.88
N LYS A 554 23.36 -23.40 19.95
CA LYS A 554 23.63 -21.96 20.06
C LYS A 554 25.12 -21.62 19.94
N GLU A 555 25.95 -22.59 19.63
CA GLU A 555 27.40 -22.38 19.55
C GLU A 555 27.83 -21.85 18.18
N ASN A 556 28.88 -21.03 18.18
CA ASN A 556 29.58 -20.64 16.94
C ASN A 556 30.17 -21.89 16.27
N GLY A 557 30.08 -21.93 14.95
CA GLY A 557 30.53 -23.07 14.15
C GLY A 557 29.55 -24.25 14.10
N ALA A 558 28.36 -24.12 14.71
CA ALA A 558 27.34 -25.14 14.51
C ALA A 558 26.92 -25.19 13.04
N ASN A 559 26.79 -26.41 12.52
CA ASN A 559 26.55 -26.63 11.11
C ASN A 559 25.15 -26.19 10.68
N ILE A 560 25.05 -25.67 9.46
CA ILE A 560 23.76 -25.49 8.79
C ILE A 560 23.54 -26.68 7.87
N GLN A 561 22.42 -27.36 8.09
CA GLN A 561 21.98 -28.52 7.31
C GLN A 561 20.56 -28.28 6.78
N GLN A 562 20.06 -29.24 6.00
CA GLN A 562 18.62 -29.33 5.76
C GLN A 562 17.97 -30.39 6.66
N TRP A 563 16.73 -30.13 7.08
CA TRP A 563 15.93 -31.09 7.82
C TRP A 563 14.44 -30.96 7.47
N ASP A 564 13.65 -31.99 7.78
CA ASP A 564 12.20 -31.90 7.71
C ASP A 564 11.70 -30.78 8.64
N TYR A 565 10.67 -30.07 8.20
CA TYR A 565 10.15 -28.97 8.98
C TYR A 565 9.42 -29.49 10.22
N THR A 566 9.92 -29.10 11.39
CA THR A 566 9.36 -29.46 12.71
C THR A 566 8.68 -28.27 13.40
N GLY A 567 8.85 -27.05 12.87
CA GLY A 567 8.45 -25.81 13.54
C GLY A 567 9.38 -25.38 14.68
N GLY A 568 10.51 -26.08 14.87
CA GLY A 568 11.52 -25.71 15.84
C GLY A 568 12.16 -24.35 15.53
N GLU A 569 12.57 -23.63 16.58
CA GLU A 569 13.17 -22.30 16.42
C GLU A 569 14.53 -22.34 15.71
N ASN A 570 15.22 -23.48 15.73
CA ASN A 570 16.45 -23.70 14.98
C ASN A 570 16.22 -23.77 13.45
N GLN A 571 14.97 -23.76 12.98
CA GLN A 571 14.56 -23.79 11.57
C GLN A 571 13.89 -22.50 11.09
N LEU A 572 13.86 -21.47 11.94
CA LEU A 572 13.26 -20.18 11.66
C LEU A 572 14.34 -19.11 11.67
N PHE A 573 14.28 -18.16 10.74
CA PHE A 573 15.32 -17.15 10.54
C PHE A 573 14.73 -15.75 10.42
N SER A 574 15.44 -14.72 10.85
CA SER A 574 15.14 -13.33 10.51
C SER A 574 16.03 -12.88 9.35
N LEU A 575 15.50 -12.01 8.49
CA LEU A 575 16.25 -11.40 7.39
C LEU A 575 16.50 -9.93 7.72
N LEU A 576 17.65 -9.63 8.32
CA LEU A 576 18.07 -8.28 8.66
C LEU A 576 18.62 -7.58 7.41
N SER A 577 17.88 -6.62 6.87
CA SER A 577 18.29 -5.79 5.74
C SER A 577 19.61 -5.06 6.03
N LEU A 578 20.58 -5.18 5.12
CA LEU A 578 21.82 -4.41 5.13
C LEU A 578 21.71 -3.24 4.12
N ASN A 579 22.29 -2.09 4.48
CA ASN A 579 22.25 -0.86 3.69
C ASN A 579 23.42 -0.73 2.72
#